data_AF-A0A2S2QWN9-F1
#
_entry.id   AF-A0A2S2QWN9-F1
#
_cell.length_a   1.000
_cell.length_b   1.000
_cell.length_c   1.000
_cell.angle_alpha   90.00
_cell.angle_beta   90.00
_cell.angle_gamma   90.00
#
_symmetry.space_group_name_H-M   'P 1'
#
loop_
_entity.id
_entity.type
_entity.pdbx_description
1 polymer ?
#
loop_
_entity_poly.entity_id
_entity_poly.type
_entity_poly.pdbx_seq_one_letter_code
_entity_poly.pdbx_strand_id
1 'polypeptide(L)'
;MEFDGGSNGFQKNSIIFNQVPSKKRIRSGANARERDRTQSVNSAFDVLRNMIPIDPPDRKLSKIETLQLATKYINHLSQILTSGNYEQEHSTTYDVCIFCLTNKTNS
;
A
#
# COMPACT_ATOMS: atom_id res chain seq x y z
N MET A 1 2.65 6.68 63.86
CA MET A 1 4.05 6.29 64.08
C MET A 1 4.06 4.80 64.33
N GLU A 2 4.29 4.01 63.28
CA GLU A 2 4.94 2.70 63.38
C GLU A 2 5.75 2.53 62.08
N PHE A 3 7.06 2.55 62.24
CA PHE A 3 8.06 2.11 61.27
C PHE A 3 8.45 0.69 61.71
N ASP A 4 8.36 -0.29 60.81
CA ASP A 4 9.51 -0.99 60.22
C ASP A 4 9.04 -2.27 59.53
N GLY A 5 9.66 -2.56 58.39
CA GLY A 5 9.36 -3.75 57.59
C GLY A 5 10.21 -3.83 56.34
N GLY A 6 11.51 -3.59 56.50
CA GLY A 6 12.50 -3.73 55.43
C GLY A 6 12.68 -5.17 54.97
N SER A 7 12.86 -5.29 53.65
CA SER A 7 13.70 -6.24 52.91
C SER A 7 13.27 -7.71 52.85
N ASN A 8 13.08 -8.21 51.62
CA ASN A 8 14.02 -9.17 51.03
C ASN A 8 13.82 -9.26 49.52
N GLY A 9 14.86 -8.84 48.79
CA GLY A 9 14.91 -8.87 47.33
C GLY A 9 14.91 -10.29 46.80
N PHE A 10 14.08 -10.52 45.78
CA PHE A 10 14.25 -11.66 44.89
C PHE A 10 15.06 -11.19 43.68
N GLN A 11 16.37 -11.35 43.77
CA GLN A 11 17.26 -11.39 42.61
C GLN A 11 16.81 -12.56 41.73
N LYS A 12 16.08 -12.26 40.66
CA LYS A 12 15.75 -13.24 39.64
C LYS A 12 16.99 -13.47 38.79
N ASN A 13 17.76 -14.48 39.20
CA ASN A 13 18.81 -15.10 38.40
C ASN A 13 18.27 -15.40 36.99
N SER A 14 18.93 -14.84 35.98
CA SER A 14 18.69 -15.08 34.56
C SER A 14 19.20 -16.48 34.17
N ILE A 15 18.42 -17.50 34.49
CA ILE A 15 18.60 -18.83 33.91
C ILE A 15 17.92 -18.79 32.54
N ILE A 16 18.70 -19.04 31.48
CA ILE A 16 18.27 -19.09 30.08
C ILE A 16 17.17 -20.16 29.96
N PHE A 17 15.91 -19.77 30.10
CA PHE A 17 14.81 -20.60 29.68
C PHE A 17 14.83 -20.60 28.15
N ASN A 18 15.15 -21.75 27.56
CA ASN A 18 14.71 -22.10 26.21
C ASN A 18 13.17 -22.14 26.21
N GLN A 19 12.54 -20.96 26.25
CA GLN A 19 11.10 -20.81 26.16
C GLN A 19 10.72 -21.12 24.72
N VAL A 20 10.25 -22.34 24.48
CA VAL A 20 9.51 -22.67 23.26
C VAL A 20 8.44 -21.58 23.10
N PRO A 21 8.49 -20.78 22.02
CA PRO A 21 7.63 -19.63 21.91
C PRO A 21 6.18 -20.11 21.96
N SER A 22 5.42 -19.59 22.93
CA SER A 22 4.02 -19.97 23.08
C SER A 22 3.27 -19.79 21.76
N LYS A 23 2.29 -20.64 21.47
CA LYS A 23 1.51 -20.58 20.20
C LYS A 23 1.01 -19.15 19.89
N LYS A 24 0.69 -18.37 20.93
CA LYS A 24 0.33 -16.94 20.82
C LYS A 24 1.49 -16.06 20.35
N ARG A 25 2.72 -16.23 20.85
CA ARG A 25 3.92 -15.51 20.40
C ARG A 25 4.29 -15.84 18.95
N ILE A 26 4.20 -17.11 18.56
CA ILE A 26 4.42 -17.52 17.16
C ILE A 26 3.38 -16.89 16.23
N ARG A 27 2.10 -16.96 16.59
CA ARG A 27 1.01 -16.34 15.81
C ARG A 27 1.17 -14.81 15.72
N SER A 28 1.51 -14.14 16.82
CA SER A 28 1.77 -12.69 16.82
C SER A 28 2.93 -12.32 15.91
N GLY A 29 4.04 -13.06 15.97
CA GLY A 29 5.19 -12.87 15.09
C GLY A 29 4.87 -13.14 13.62
N ALA A 30 4.06 -14.16 13.32
CA ALA A 30 3.60 -14.44 11.96
C ALA A 30 2.68 -13.32 11.43
N ASN A 31 1.75 -12.85 12.25
CA ASN A 31 0.87 -11.74 11.89
C ASN A 31 1.65 -10.43 11.67
N ALA A 32 2.69 -10.18 12.45
CA ALA A 32 3.56 -9.02 12.26
C ALA A 32 4.25 -9.06 10.89
N ARG A 33 4.88 -10.20 10.55
CA ARG A 33 5.52 -10.39 9.25
C ARG A 33 4.54 -10.22 8.09
N GLU A 34 3.32 -10.73 8.21
CA GLU A 34 2.32 -10.59 7.15
C GLU A 34 1.83 -9.14 6.98
N ARG A 35 1.73 -8.38 8.09
CA ARG A 35 1.47 -6.94 8.02
C ARG A 35 2.59 -6.22 7.29
N ASP A 36 3.86 -6.51 7.61
CA ASP A 36 5.01 -5.87 6.96
C ASP A 36 5.05 -6.18 5.46
N ARG A 37 4.79 -7.44 5.09
CA ARG A 37 4.67 -7.87 3.69
C ARG A 37 3.54 -7.12 2.98
N THR A 38 2.38 -7.01 3.60
CA THR A 38 1.23 -6.29 3.05
C THR A 38 1.51 -4.79 2.93
N GLN A 39 2.20 -4.20 3.91
CA GLN A 39 2.61 -2.80 3.89
C GLN A 39 3.55 -2.52 2.71
N SER A 40 4.54 -3.40 2.47
CA SER A 40 5.43 -3.29 1.31
C SER A 40 4.67 -3.29 -0.02
N VAL A 41 3.67 -4.16 -0.17
CA VAL A 41 2.82 -4.18 -1.37
C VAL A 41 2.00 -2.90 -1.50
N ASN A 42 1.41 -2.41 -0.41
CA ASN A 42 0.61 -1.19 -0.43
C ASN A 42 1.47 0.04 -0.80
N SER A 43 2.68 0.14 -0.27
CA SER A 43 3.62 1.21 -0.64
C SER A 43 3.99 1.16 -2.12
N ALA A 44 4.18 -0.02 -2.71
CA ALA A 44 4.40 -0.14 -4.15
C ALA A 44 3.18 0.32 -4.96
N PHE A 45 1.96 0.03 -4.48
CA PHE A 45 0.73 0.55 -5.10
C PHE A 45 0.65 2.08 -5.02
N ASP A 46 1.09 2.70 -3.92
CA ASP A 46 1.11 4.16 -3.79
C ASP A 46 2.09 4.81 -4.78
N VAL A 47 3.28 4.22 -4.95
CA VAL A 47 4.24 4.66 -5.97
C VAL A 47 3.64 4.55 -7.38
N LEU A 48 2.94 3.44 -7.67
CA LEU A 48 2.28 3.25 -8.96
C LEU A 48 1.19 4.31 -9.20
N ARG A 49 0.37 4.64 -8.19
CA ARG A 49 -0.66 5.69 -8.31
C ARG A 49 -0.07 7.04 -8.69
N ASN A 50 1.06 7.41 -8.09
CA ASN A 50 1.71 8.70 -8.35
C ASN A 50 2.30 8.83 -9.76
N MET A 51 2.52 7.71 -10.46
CA MET A 51 3.02 7.72 -11.84
C MET A 51 1.89 7.78 -12.88
N ILE A 52 0.63 7.57 -12.48
CA ILE A 52 -0.52 7.58 -13.38
C ILE A 52 -1.05 9.02 -13.47
N PRO A 53 -1.12 9.63 -14.66
CA PRO A 53 -1.68 10.97 -14.81
C PRO A 53 -3.21 10.92 -14.62
N ILE A 54 -3.70 11.57 -13.55
CA ILE A 54 -5.13 11.66 -13.21
C ILE A 54 -5.54 13.11 -12.88
N ASP A 55 -6.83 13.40 -13.07
CA ASP A 55 -7.47 14.66 -12.68
C ASP A 55 -8.73 14.35 -11.86
N PRO A 56 -8.92 14.93 -10.65
CA PRO A 56 -7.95 15.73 -9.92
C PRO A 56 -6.78 14.88 -9.36
N PRO A 57 -5.57 15.46 -9.19
CA PRO A 57 -4.35 14.72 -8.83
C PRO A 57 -4.39 14.09 -7.43
N ASP A 58 -5.31 14.52 -6.57
CA ASP A 58 -5.53 14.01 -5.22
C ASP A 58 -6.53 12.84 -5.16
N ARG A 59 -7.13 12.47 -6.29
CA ARG A 59 -8.06 11.33 -6.36
C ARG A 59 -7.35 10.03 -6.01
N LYS A 60 -7.88 9.34 -4.98
CA LYS A 60 -7.38 8.01 -4.60
C LYS A 60 -7.96 6.90 -5.48
N LEU A 61 -7.11 6.32 -6.34
CA LEU A 61 -7.45 5.16 -7.17
C LEU A 61 -7.53 3.87 -6.33
N SER A 62 -8.57 3.04 -6.55
CA SER A 62 -8.62 1.68 -6.02
C SER A 62 -7.52 0.79 -6.62
N LYS A 63 -7.25 -0.37 -6.02
CA LYS A 63 -6.22 -1.30 -6.52
C LYS A 63 -6.49 -1.75 -7.96
N ILE A 64 -7.74 -2.05 -8.29
CA ILE A 64 -8.12 -2.49 -9.64
C ILE A 64 -7.99 -1.36 -10.66
N GLU A 65 -8.47 -0.15 -10.32
CA GLU A 65 -8.33 1.02 -11.18
C GLU A 65 -6.87 1.36 -11.45
N THR A 66 -6.02 1.29 -10.40
CA THR A 66 -4.57 1.54 -10.52
C THR A 66 -3.94 0.60 -11.55
N LEU A 67 -4.25 -0.70 -11.50
CA LEU A 67 -3.69 -1.68 -12.44
C LEU A 67 -4.21 -1.49 -13.86
N GLN A 68 -5.50 -1.21 -14.02
CA GLN A 68 -6.11 -0.95 -15.33
C GLN A 68 -5.53 0.31 -15.98
N LEU A 69 -5.45 1.41 -15.23
CA LEU A 69 -4.91 2.68 -15.71
C LEU A 69 -3.41 2.59 -16.02
N ALA A 70 -2.62 1.93 -15.18
CA ALA A 70 -1.21 1.71 -15.46
C ALA A 70 -0.99 0.96 -16.79
N THR A 71 -1.78 -0.07 -17.05
CA THR A 71 -1.70 -0.85 -18.29
C THR A 71 -2.05 0.00 -19.51
N LYS A 72 -3.14 0.77 -19.44
CA LYS A 72 -3.54 1.71 -20.49
C LYS A 72 -2.45 2.76 -20.74
N TYR A 73 -1.86 3.30 -19.68
CA TYR A 73 -0.85 4.34 -19.79
C TYR A 73 0.44 3.83 -20.45
N ILE A 74 0.90 2.63 -20.09
CA ILE A 74 2.04 1.97 -20.76
C ILE A 74 1.77 1.81 -22.27
N ASN A 75 0.59 1.33 -22.65
CA ASN A 75 0.22 1.13 -24.05
C ASN A 75 0.16 2.47 -24.80
N HIS A 76 -0.40 3.50 -24.18
CA HIS A 76 -0.47 4.84 -24.75
C HIS A 76 0.92 5.42 -25.01
N LEU A 77 1.83 5.35 -24.03
CA LEU A 77 3.22 5.77 -24.23
C LEU A 77 3.92 4.97 -25.32
N SER A 78 3.67 3.66 -25.41
CA SER A 78 4.23 2.79 -26.45
C SER A 78 3.74 3.17 -27.86
N GLN A 79 2.47 3.55 -27.99
CA GLN A 79 1.91 4.03 -29.26
C GLN A 79 2.55 5.36 -29.66
N ILE A 80 2.68 6.32 -28.74
CA ILE A 80 3.34 7.61 -29.03
C ILE A 80 4.77 7.38 -29.56
N LEU A 81 5.53 6.50 -28.90
CA LEU A 81 6.91 6.20 -29.32
C LEU A 81 6.98 5.51 -30.69
N THR A 82 5.98 4.71 -31.05
CA THR A 82 5.96 3.94 -32.32
C THR A 82 5.47 4.80 -33.49
N SER A 83 4.44 5.62 -33.26
CA SER A 83 3.77 6.37 -34.32
C SER A 83 4.58 7.56 -34.83
N GLY A 84 5.62 8.00 -34.12
CA GLY A 84 6.44 9.18 -34.46
C GLY A 84 5.68 10.52 -34.52
N ASN A 85 4.37 10.47 -34.33
CA ASN A 85 3.42 11.56 -34.45
C ASN A 85 2.88 11.87 -33.05
N TYR A 86 3.17 13.07 -32.57
CA TYR A 86 2.48 13.72 -31.45
C TYR A 86 1.11 14.30 -31.86
N GLU A 87 0.63 13.94 -33.05
CA GLU A 87 -0.57 14.50 -33.63
C GLU A 87 -1.78 13.65 -33.21
N GLN A 88 -2.39 14.11 -32.13
CA GLN A 88 -3.81 14.04 -31.78
C GLN A 88 -4.67 13.04 -32.58
N GLU A 89 -5.03 11.93 -31.95
CA GLU A 89 -6.45 11.57 -31.95
C GLU A 89 -7.01 11.77 -30.56
N HIS A 90 -7.85 12.80 -30.50
CA HIS A 90 -8.60 13.35 -29.39
C HIS A 90 -9.64 12.36 -28.84
N SER A 91 -9.27 11.10 -28.65
CA SER A 91 -10.13 10.04 -28.13
C SER A 91 -9.47 9.23 -27.02
N THR A 92 -8.14 9.07 -26.96
CA THR A 92 -7.50 8.20 -25.94
C THR A 92 -6.78 8.95 -24.82
N THR A 93 -6.36 10.20 -25.02
CA THR A 93 -5.81 11.06 -23.94
C THR A 93 -6.86 11.33 -22.86
N TYR A 94 -8.12 11.50 -23.29
CA TYR A 94 -9.27 11.58 -22.39
C TYR A 94 -9.63 10.22 -21.78
N ASP A 95 -9.22 9.11 -22.41
CA ASP A 95 -9.38 7.75 -21.85
C ASP A 95 -8.32 7.37 -20.80
N VAL A 96 -7.15 8.01 -20.82
CA VAL A 96 -6.22 7.99 -19.68
C VAL A 96 -6.75 8.89 -18.55
N CYS A 97 -7.49 9.94 -18.90
CA CYS A 97 -8.24 10.83 -18.00
C CYS A 97 -9.62 10.25 -17.54
N ILE A 98 -9.82 8.92 -17.57
CA ILE A 98 -11.10 8.24 -17.25
C ILE A 98 -11.37 8.15 -15.74
N PHE A 99 -11.67 9.28 -15.11
CA PHE A 99 -12.76 9.23 -14.12
C PHE A 99 -13.60 10.51 -14.00
N CYS A 100 -13.20 11.65 -14.55
CA CYS A 100 -14.10 12.81 -14.49
C CYS A 100 -15.37 12.65 -15.35
N LEU A 101 -15.52 11.57 -16.14
CA LEU A 101 -16.68 11.38 -17.04
C LEU A 101 -17.52 10.11 -16.82
N THR A 102 -17.51 9.50 -15.63
CA THR A 102 -18.61 8.58 -15.24
C THR A 102 -19.66 9.24 -14.34
N ASN A 103 -20.01 10.48 -14.64
CA ASN A 103 -21.37 10.97 -14.40
C ASN A 103 -22.01 11.36 -15.73
N LYS A 104 -22.48 10.35 -16.48
CA LYS A 104 -23.63 10.58 -17.35
C LYS A 104 -24.47 9.31 -17.55
N THR A 105 -25.38 9.06 -16.61
CA THR A 105 -26.78 8.67 -16.90
C THR A 105 -27.70 9.12 -15.75
N ASN A 106 -28.33 10.29 -15.95
CA ASN A 106 -29.74 10.60 -15.70
C ASN A 106 -30.50 9.86 -14.57
N SER A 107 -30.75 10.55 -13.45
CA SER A 107 -32.08 10.75 -12.85
C SER A 107 -32.06 11.97 -11.95
#